data_AF-A0ABD1N0S6-F1
#
_entry.id   AF-A0ABD1N0S6-F1
#
_cell.length_a   1.000
_cell.length_b   1.000
_cell.length_c   1.000
_cell.angle_alpha   90.00
_cell.angle_beta   90.00
_cell.angle_gamma   90.00
#
_symmetry.space_group_name_H-M   'P 1'
#
loop_
_entity.id
_entity.type
_entity.pdbx_description
1 polymer ?
#
loop_
_entity_poly.entity_id
_entity_poly.type
_entity_poly.pdbx_seq_one_letter_code
_entity_poly.pdbx_strand_id
1 'polypeptide(L)'
;MKTHFYITLLCFALAPCNGHKHLDNEHVKTTEADPPFPYPSSESPKSNDYFAEEEHGGGGHSYTSFSSAFKDVLQGTVRGNSESTMKGHGGAVISEEHQQALRQICSHTDYPDLCCSTVSPFIGNHLDVMHVLEAAIKACLYQTNFTLTKVSKHMKRSPEMAGAFADCKEQYTDATLNLKRAMDAIPLRDLGTVTVMLSAVMADVSACESGFADLKSASPVGHSEGLVTITASISLSIASSIPN
;
A
#
# COMPACT_ATOMS: atom_id res chain seq x y z
N MET A 1 17.68 10.67 -39.57
CA MET A 1 16.48 10.47 -40.41
C MET A 1 15.57 9.52 -39.65
N LYS A 2 14.63 9.99 -38.84
CA LYS A 2 13.26 10.41 -39.20
C LYS A 2 12.60 9.40 -40.15
N THR A 3 11.73 8.52 -39.63
CA THR A 3 10.25 8.53 -39.79
C THR A 3 9.65 7.17 -39.43
N HIS A 4 8.40 7.19 -38.95
CA HIS A 4 7.44 6.07 -38.79
C HIS A 4 7.45 5.31 -37.46
N PHE A 5 6.65 5.79 -36.49
CA PHE A 5 5.77 4.93 -35.67
C PHE A 5 4.68 5.76 -34.95
N TYR A 6 4.17 6.81 -35.60
CA TYR A 6 3.08 7.65 -35.05
C TYR A 6 1.84 7.60 -35.96
N ILE A 7 1.38 6.40 -36.29
CA ILE A 7 0.06 6.17 -36.93
C ILE A 7 -0.50 4.83 -36.43
N THR A 8 -1.09 4.85 -35.24
CA THR A 8 -2.25 4.02 -34.84
C THR A 8 -3.02 4.77 -33.77
N LEU A 9 -3.36 6.03 -34.06
CA LEU A 9 -4.49 6.71 -33.42
C LEU A 9 -5.76 6.19 -34.11
N LEU A 10 -6.22 5.01 -33.69
CA LEU A 10 -7.44 4.37 -34.21
C LEU A 10 -8.62 4.74 -33.30
N CYS A 11 -9.37 5.74 -33.78
CA CYS A 11 -10.83 5.75 -33.86
C CYS A 11 -11.63 5.32 -32.61
N PHE A 12 -11.91 6.28 -31.73
CA PHE A 12 -13.18 6.32 -31.01
C PHE A 12 -13.90 7.62 -31.36
N ALA A 13 -14.69 7.57 -32.43
CA ALA A 13 -15.78 8.51 -32.63
C ALA A 13 -16.90 7.83 -33.44
N LEU A 14 -18.13 8.07 -32.97
CA LEU A 14 -19.42 8.01 -33.65
C LEU A 14 -20.23 6.71 -33.55
N ALA A 15 -21.14 6.68 -32.57
CA ALA A 15 -22.51 6.22 -32.79
C ALA A 15 -23.50 7.31 -32.29
N PRO A 16 -24.57 7.62 -33.04
CA PRO A 16 -25.41 8.81 -32.83
C PRO A 16 -26.59 8.57 -31.87
N CYS A 17 -26.83 9.51 -30.96
CA CYS A 17 -28.12 9.66 -30.29
C CYS A 17 -29.06 10.47 -31.19
N ASN A 18 -30.12 9.85 -31.68
CA ASN A 18 -31.12 10.51 -32.54
C ASN A 18 -32.49 10.52 -31.85
N GLY A 19 -33.04 11.72 -31.66
CA GLY A 19 -34.43 12.03 -32.00
C GLY A 19 -35.56 11.63 -31.03
N HIS A 20 -35.91 12.60 -30.19
CA HIS A 20 -37.22 12.87 -29.56
C HIS A 20 -38.46 12.49 -30.40
N LYS A 21 -39.50 11.91 -29.77
CA LYS A 21 -40.91 12.16 -30.12
C LYS A 21 -41.77 12.31 -28.85
N HIS A 22 -42.42 13.46 -28.80
CA HIS A 22 -43.44 13.92 -27.85
C HIS A 22 -44.85 13.56 -28.38
N LEU A 23 -45.86 13.72 -27.51
CA LEU A 23 -47.34 13.73 -27.66
C LEU A 23 -48.00 12.48 -27.02
N ASP A 24 -49.02 12.52 -26.17
CA ASP A 24 -49.73 13.58 -25.43
C ASP A 24 -50.52 12.93 -24.26
N ASN A 25 -50.60 13.67 -23.15
CA ASN A 25 -51.65 13.81 -22.14
C ASN A 25 -52.82 12.78 -22.02
N GLU A 26 -52.99 12.17 -20.85
CA GLU A 26 -54.30 12.05 -20.19
C GLU A 26 -54.17 12.10 -18.66
N HIS A 27 -55.19 12.70 -18.04
CA HIS A 27 -55.23 13.38 -16.75
C HIS A 27 -56.00 12.56 -15.71
N VAL A 28 -55.39 12.07 -14.63
CA VAL A 28 -56.13 11.61 -13.43
C VAL A 28 -55.36 11.85 -12.12
N LYS A 29 -55.79 12.91 -11.43
CA LYS A 29 -56.17 13.00 -9.99
C LYS A 29 -55.19 12.58 -8.86
N THR A 30 -54.69 13.63 -8.19
CA THR A 30 -54.42 13.82 -6.74
C THR A 30 -54.38 12.60 -5.81
N THR A 31 -53.28 12.45 -5.05
CA THR A 31 -53.31 12.51 -3.57
C THR A 31 -51.92 12.85 -3.01
N GLU A 32 -51.90 13.75 -2.02
CA GLU A 32 -50.75 14.16 -1.22
C GLU A 32 -50.21 13.00 -0.36
N ALA A 33 -48.89 12.93 -0.23
CA ALA A 33 -48.21 12.38 0.94
C ALA A 33 -46.74 12.85 0.93
N ASP A 34 -46.41 13.82 1.79
CA ASP A 34 -45.05 14.21 2.14
C ASP A 34 -44.27 13.03 2.77
N PRO A 35 -42.97 12.88 2.47
CA PRO A 35 -42.04 12.23 3.37
C PRO A 35 -41.19 13.26 4.14
N PRO A 36 -40.88 12.99 5.42
CA PRO A 36 -40.18 13.90 6.31
C PRO A 36 -38.66 13.83 6.06
N PHE A 37 -38.01 14.98 6.14
CA PHE A 37 -36.85 15.28 7.00
C PHE A 37 -36.01 16.41 6.35
N PRO A 38 -35.77 17.51 7.09
CA PRO A 38 -35.03 18.66 6.59
C PRO A 38 -33.53 18.36 6.53
N TYR A 39 -32.92 18.71 5.41
CA TYR A 39 -31.48 18.97 5.31
C TYR A 39 -31.11 20.15 6.21
N PRO A 40 -30.09 20.06 7.08
CA PRO A 40 -29.43 21.24 7.60
C PRO A 40 -28.39 21.73 6.59
N SER A 41 -28.57 23.00 6.21
CA SER A 41 -27.70 23.80 5.39
C SER A 41 -26.28 23.94 5.94
N SER A 42 -25.37 24.17 4.99
CA SER A 42 -24.04 24.74 5.16
C SER A 42 -24.02 25.96 6.09
N GLU A 43 -23.28 25.87 7.19
CA GLU A 43 -22.71 27.04 7.86
C GLU A 43 -21.25 26.75 8.22
N SER A 44 -20.35 27.50 7.58
CA SER A 44 -18.94 27.59 7.95
C SER A 44 -18.80 28.38 9.26
N PRO A 45 -18.05 27.89 10.27
CA PRO A 45 -17.64 28.75 11.36
C PRO A 45 -16.35 29.49 11.01
N LYS A 46 -16.46 30.80 11.09
CA LYS A 46 -15.39 31.80 11.00
C LYS A 46 -14.28 31.51 12.03
N SER A 47 -13.07 31.82 11.60
CA SER A 47 -11.89 32.08 12.42
C SER A 47 -12.21 32.93 13.63
N ASN A 48 -11.92 32.43 14.84
CA ASN A 48 -11.73 33.25 16.01
C ASN A 48 -10.34 32.93 16.57
N ASP A 49 -9.41 33.85 16.33
CA ASP A 49 -8.19 34.02 17.09
C ASP A 49 -8.56 34.23 18.56
N TYR A 50 -8.14 33.31 19.42
CA TYR A 50 -7.95 33.57 20.85
C TYR A 50 -6.56 33.05 21.22
N PHE A 51 -5.58 33.94 21.10
CA PHE A 51 -4.36 33.88 21.89
C PHE A 51 -4.75 34.11 23.35
N ALA A 52 -4.57 33.10 24.18
CA ALA A 52 -4.38 33.28 25.61
C ALA A 52 -3.04 32.61 25.94
N GLU A 53 -2.05 33.46 26.18
CA GLU A 53 -0.76 33.09 26.75
C GLU A 53 -1.00 32.51 28.15
N GLU A 54 -0.65 31.24 28.34
CA GLU A 54 -0.09 30.80 29.62
C GLU A 54 1.27 30.16 29.34
N GLU A 55 2.31 30.98 29.54
CA GLU A 55 3.64 30.45 29.83
C GLU A 55 3.55 29.57 31.07
N HIS A 56 3.85 28.28 30.94
CA HIS A 56 4.62 27.49 31.92
C HIS A 56 5.35 26.39 31.13
N GLY A 57 6.69 26.40 31.23
CA GLY A 57 7.60 25.73 30.30
C GLY A 57 7.59 24.20 30.27
N GLY A 58 8.11 23.65 29.16
CA GLY A 58 8.48 22.23 29.04
C GLY A 58 8.15 21.52 27.71
N GLY A 59 8.11 22.20 26.57
CA GLY A 59 7.72 21.60 25.27
C GLY A 59 8.89 21.15 24.41
N GLY A 60 9.35 19.89 24.55
CA GLY A 60 10.39 19.33 23.67
C GLY A 60 10.39 17.81 23.46
N HIS A 61 9.56 17.07 24.19
CA HIS A 61 9.70 15.61 24.29
C HIS A 61 8.65 14.78 23.52
N SER A 62 7.52 15.38 23.12
CA SER A 62 6.37 14.62 22.61
C SER A 62 6.47 14.34 21.09
N TYR A 63 6.69 15.36 20.27
CA TYR A 63 6.76 15.22 18.81
C TYR A 63 7.91 14.32 18.32
N THR A 64 9.06 14.38 19.00
CA THR A 64 10.26 13.61 18.66
C THR A 64 10.09 12.11 18.95
N SER A 65 9.39 11.77 20.04
CA SER A 65 9.05 10.38 20.39
C SER A 65 8.12 9.76 19.34
N PHE A 66 7.09 10.50 18.91
CA PHE A 66 6.10 10.02 17.95
C PHE A 66 6.65 9.82 16.53
N SER A 67 7.40 10.79 16.01
CA SER A 67 8.03 10.64 14.69
C SER A 67 9.00 9.45 14.65
N SER A 68 9.70 9.19 15.76
CA SER A 68 10.59 8.03 15.87
C SER A 68 9.83 6.70 15.87
N ALA A 69 8.66 6.63 16.53
CA ALA A 69 7.84 5.44 16.56
C ALA A 69 7.24 5.12 15.18
N PHE A 70 6.74 6.15 14.48
CA PHE A 70 6.25 6.00 13.12
C PHE A 70 7.35 5.52 12.16
N LYS A 71 8.53 6.14 12.23
CA LYS A 71 9.69 5.69 11.43
C LYS A 71 10.06 4.24 11.72
N ASP A 72 10.05 3.82 12.99
CA ASP A 72 10.34 2.44 13.38
C ASP A 72 9.27 1.43 12.88
N VAL A 73 8.01 1.86 12.74
CA VAL A 73 6.94 1.06 12.10
C VAL A 73 7.22 0.91 10.60
N LEU A 74 7.64 1.97 9.90
CA LEU A 74 7.94 1.92 8.46
C LEU A 74 9.21 1.13 8.10
N GLN A 75 10.23 1.18 8.97
CA GLN A 75 11.59 0.72 8.66
C GLN A 75 11.73 -0.80 8.50
N GLY A 76 10.71 -1.60 8.83
CA GLY A 76 10.64 -3.07 8.67
C GLY A 76 11.96 -3.81 8.97
N THR A 77 12.21 -4.91 8.26
CA THR A 77 13.44 -5.75 8.37
C THR A 77 13.92 -6.24 7.00
N VAL A 78 14.53 -5.40 6.18
CA VAL A 78 15.34 -5.91 5.06
C VAL A 78 16.76 -6.12 5.54
N ARG A 79 17.22 -7.37 5.51
CA ARG A 79 18.61 -7.76 5.78
C ARG A 79 19.46 -7.46 4.53
N GLY A 80 19.55 -6.19 4.17
CA GLY A 80 20.35 -5.70 3.04
C GLY A 80 21.49 -4.84 3.55
N ASN A 81 22.68 -5.42 3.71
CA ASN A 81 23.87 -4.70 4.12
C ASN A 81 24.31 -3.78 2.97
N SER A 82 24.25 -2.47 3.20
CA SER A 82 24.95 -1.48 2.39
C SER A 82 26.44 -1.49 2.73
N GLU A 83 27.19 -2.49 2.25
CA GLU A 83 28.64 -2.33 2.03
C GLU A 83 29.20 -3.47 1.17
N SER A 84 29.78 -3.08 0.04
CA SER A 84 30.56 -3.95 -0.84
C SER A 84 31.78 -4.48 -0.12
N THR A 85 31.91 -5.79 0.02
CA THR A 85 33.22 -6.46 -0.07
C THR A 85 33.00 -7.87 -0.58
N MET A 86 33.58 -8.17 -1.75
CA MET A 86 33.78 -9.54 -2.21
C MET A 86 34.60 -10.29 -1.16
N LYS A 87 33.96 -11.22 -0.44
CA LYS A 87 34.61 -12.40 0.11
C LYS A 87 33.52 -13.43 0.38
N GLY A 88 33.37 -14.36 -0.55
CA GLY A 88 32.53 -15.54 -0.34
C GLY A 88 33.04 -16.31 0.88
N HIS A 89 32.12 -16.84 1.67
CA HIS A 89 32.24 -18.05 2.49
C HIS A 89 30.83 -18.43 3.01
N GLY A 90 30.30 -19.57 2.55
CA GLY A 90 29.51 -20.48 3.40
C GLY A 90 28.00 -20.25 3.60
N GLY A 91 27.32 -19.42 2.81
CA GLY A 91 25.85 -19.44 2.70
C GLY A 91 25.44 -20.28 1.50
N ALA A 92 24.30 -21.00 1.54
CA ALA A 92 23.78 -21.77 0.42
C ALA A 92 23.84 -20.92 -0.87
N VAL A 93 24.78 -21.25 -1.75
CA VAL A 93 25.05 -20.48 -2.96
C VAL A 93 23.89 -20.77 -3.90
N ILE A 94 22.92 -19.84 -3.94
CA ILE A 94 21.96 -19.77 -5.03
C ILE A 94 22.81 -19.67 -6.31
N SER A 95 22.60 -20.58 -7.27
CA SER A 95 23.41 -20.60 -8.49
C SER A 95 23.39 -19.23 -9.18
N GLU A 96 24.47 -18.85 -9.86
CA GLU A 96 24.51 -17.60 -10.63
C GLU A 96 23.35 -17.50 -11.63
N GLU A 97 22.91 -18.65 -12.16
CA GLU A 97 21.72 -18.77 -13.01
C GLU A 97 20.43 -18.36 -12.29
N HIS A 98 20.18 -18.89 -11.08
CA HIS A 98 19.02 -18.50 -10.27
C HIS A 98 19.06 -17.02 -9.91
N GLN A 99 20.24 -16.49 -9.58
CA GLN A 99 20.40 -15.06 -9.30
C GLN A 99 20.08 -14.21 -10.54
N GLN A 100 20.51 -14.65 -11.73
CA GLN A 100 20.24 -13.93 -12.98
C GLN A 100 18.77 -13.96 -13.35
N ALA A 101 18.10 -15.10 -13.22
CA ALA A 101 16.67 -15.21 -13.49
C ALA A 101 15.82 -14.42 -12.47
N LEU A 102 16.23 -14.36 -11.19
CA LEU A 102 15.61 -13.45 -10.22
C LEU A 102 15.75 -11.99 -10.63
N ARG A 103 16.96 -11.57 -11.05
CA ARG A 103 17.20 -10.20 -11.53
C ARG A 103 16.34 -9.84 -12.73
N GLN A 104 16.12 -10.79 -13.66
CA GLN A 104 15.25 -10.58 -14.81
C GLN A 104 13.81 -10.31 -14.35
N ILE A 105 13.25 -11.12 -13.46
CA ILE A 105 11.90 -10.90 -12.93
C ILE A 105 11.81 -9.57 -12.16
N CYS A 106 12.77 -9.31 -11.27
CA CYS A 106 12.80 -8.08 -10.48
C CYS A 106 13.01 -6.81 -11.31
N SER A 107 13.55 -6.91 -12.53
CA SER A 107 13.76 -5.75 -13.41
C SER A 107 12.46 -5.11 -13.90
N HIS A 108 11.32 -5.81 -13.76
CA HIS A 108 9.99 -5.30 -14.08
C HIS A 108 9.29 -4.63 -12.88
N THR A 109 9.98 -4.46 -11.76
CA THR A 109 9.45 -3.80 -10.56
C THR A 109 10.00 -2.38 -10.45
N ASP A 110 9.28 -1.49 -9.77
CA ASP A 110 9.78 -0.14 -9.45
C ASP A 110 10.95 -0.17 -8.44
N TYR A 111 11.22 -1.33 -7.86
CA TYR A 111 12.21 -1.54 -6.81
C TYR A 111 13.15 -2.73 -7.10
N PRO A 112 13.93 -2.74 -8.20
CA PRO A 112 14.66 -3.95 -8.63
C PRO A 112 15.64 -4.50 -7.59
N ASP A 113 16.45 -3.64 -6.97
CA ASP A 113 17.44 -4.06 -5.97
C ASP A 113 16.79 -4.53 -4.65
N LEU A 114 15.73 -3.83 -4.22
CA LEU A 114 14.95 -4.24 -3.06
C LEU A 114 14.17 -5.52 -3.34
N CYS A 115 13.66 -5.73 -4.55
CA CYS A 115 13.05 -6.98 -4.97
C CYS A 115 14.05 -8.14 -4.84
N CYS A 116 15.25 -8.02 -5.40
CA CYS A 116 16.26 -9.09 -5.30
C CYS A 116 16.60 -9.41 -3.83
N SER A 117 16.90 -8.39 -3.03
CA SER A 117 17.31 -8.59 -1.63
C SER A 117 16.16 -9.07 -0.73
N THR A 118 14.93 -8.66 -0.99
CA THR A 118 13.75 -9.00 -0.20
C THR A 118 13.22 -10.40 -0.52
N VAL A 119 13.28 -10.80 -1.80
CA VAL A 119 12.72 -12.07 -2.26
C VAL A 119 13.71 -13.23 -2.13
N SER A 120 15.03 -12.97 -2.30
CA SER A 120 16.08 -13.99 -2.27
C SER A 120 16.02 -14.93 -1.04
N PRO A 121 15.74 -14.48 0.20
CA PRO A 121 15.66 -15.37 1.36
C PRO A 121 14.48 -16.36 1.34
N PHE A 122 13.48 -16.13 0.48
CA PHE A 122 12.24 -16.92 0.42
C PHE A 122 12.16 -17.81 -0.82
N ILE A 123 13.17 -17.73 -1.70
CA ILE A 123 13.27 -18.55 -2.91
C ILE A 123 13.77 -19.95 -2.58
N GLY A 124 13.09 -20.94 -3.15
CA GLY A 124 13.50 -22.35 -3.10
C GLY A 124 14.41 -22.74 -4.26
N ASN A 125 14.48 -24.05 -4.53
CA ASN A 125 15.31 -24.59 -5.61
C ASN A 125 14.71 -24.40 -7.01
N HIS A 126 13.42 -24.05 -7.10
CA HIS A 126 12.73 -23.79 -8.37
C HIS A 126 12.53 -22.28 -8.53
N LEU A 127 12.95 -21.76 -9.67
CA LEU A 127 12.88 -20.33 -9.96
C LEU A 127 12.14 -20.08 -11.27
N ASP A 128 10.83 -19.87 -11.13
CA ASP A 128 9.98 -19.30 -12.16
C ASP A 128 9.18 -18.13 -11.56
N VAL A 129 8.48 -17.39 -12.42
CA VAL A 129 7.74 -16.19 -12.03
C VAL A 129 6.67 -16.45 -10.95
N MET A 130 6.06 -17.64 -10.92
CA MET A 130 5.07 -18.01 -9.90
C MET A 130 5.73 -18.24 -8.54
N HIS A 131 6.86 -18.96 -8.51
CA HIS A 131 7.62 -19.17 -7.28
C HIS A 131 8.23 -17.87 -6.74
N VAL A 132 8.65 -16.97 -7.63
CA VAL A 132 9.13 -15.63 -7.25
C VAL A 132 7.99 -14.76 -6.70
N LEU A 133 6.78 -14.85 -7.27
CA LEU A 133 5.58 -14.21 -6.73
C LEU A 133 5.26 -14.74 -5.32
N GLU A 134 5.25 -16.06 -5.14
CA GLU A 134 5.02 -16.69 -3.84
C GLU A 134 6.07 -16.25 -2.80
N ALA A 135 7.33 -16.22 -3.19
CA ALA A 135 8.43 -15.75 -2.35
C ALA A 135 8.29 -14.27 -1.98
N ALA A 136 7.85 -13.42 -2.91
CA ALA A 136 7.58 -12.00 -2.65
C ALA A 136 6.41 -11.81 -1.66
N ILE A 137 5.32 -12.57 -1.81
CA ILE A 137 4.18 -12.53 -0.89
C ILE A 137 4.59 -13.03 0.51
N LYS A 138 5.40 -14.08 0.60
CA LYS A 138 5.99 -14.56 1.86
C LYS A 138 6.86 -13.51 2.53
N ALA A 139 7.68 -12.81 1.75
CA ALA A 139 8.48 -11.70 2.25
C ALA A 139 7.59 -10.57 2.78
N CYS A 140 6.53 -10.21 2.05
CA CYS A 140 5.57 -9.20 2.49
C CYS A 140 4.88 -9.60 3.80
N LEU A 141 4.49 -10.87 3.93
CA LEU A 141 3.90 -11.42 5.15
C LEU A 141 4.88 -11.37 6.33
N TYR A 142 6.15 -11.68 6.11
CA TYR A 142 7.19 -11.55 7.12
C TYR A 142 7.33 -10.09 7.60
N GLN A 143 7.43 -9.13 6.68
CA GLN A 143 7.52 -7.70 7.01
C GLN A 143 6.28 -7.20 7.76
N THR A 144 5.09 -7.65 7.35
CA THR A 144 3.81 -7.29 7.97
C THR A 144 3.76 -7.78 9.42
N ASN A 145 4.11 -9.05 9.66
CA ASN A 145 4.18 -9.60 11.02
C ASN A 145 5.24 -8.90 11.88
N PHE A 146 6.41 -8.60 11.31
CA PHE A 146 7.43 -7.84 12.02
C PHE A 146 6.90 -6.46 12.42
N THR A 147 6.22 -5.78 11.52
CA THR A 147 5.62 -4.45 11.76
C THR A 147 4.55 -4.51 12.85
N LEU A 148 3.70 -5.55 12.87
CA LEU A 148 2.75 -5.79 13.97
C LEU A 148 3.43 -5.89 15.34
N THR A 149 4.63 -6.48 15.42
CA THR A 149 5.39 -6.52 16.69
C THR A 149 5.83 -5.13 17.13
N LYS A 150 6.21 -4.26 16.18
CA LYS A 150 6.60 -2.86 16.45
C LYS A 150 5.39 -2.04 16.91
N VAL A 151 4.28 -2.12 16.19
CA VAL A 151 3.02 -1.47 16.57
C VAL A 151 2.60 -1.89 17.98
N SER A 152 2.60 -3.19 18.27
CA SER A 152 2.24 -3.71 19.60
C SER A 152 3.18 -3.23 20.71
N LYS A 153 4.47 -3.07 20.40
CA LYS A 153 5.48 -2.56 21.34
C LYS A 153 5.27 -1.07 21.63
N HIS A 154 5.03 -0.27 20.60
CA HIS A 154 4.81 1.18 20.76
C HIS A 154 3.48 1.50 21.43
N MET A 155 2.43 0.73 21.14
CA MET A 155 1.13 0.81 21.83
C MET A 155 1.26 0.70 23.35
N LYS A 156 2.16 -0.16 23.85
CA LYS A 156 2.41 -0.32 25.30
C LYS A 156 3.24 0.81 25.92
N ARG A 157 4.03 1.51 25.09
CA ARG A 157 5.02 2.50 25.53
C ARG A 157 4.53 3.94 25.40
N SER A 158 3.49 4.16 24.60
CA SER A 158 2.97 5.49 24.28
C SER A 158 1.45 5.50 24.51
N PRO A 159 0.99 5.54 25.78
CA PRO A 159 -0.45 5.59 26.10
C PRO A 159 -1.21 6.68 25.35
N GLU A 160 -0.56 7.81 25.10
CA GLU A 160 -1.07 8.96 24.37
C GLU A 160 -1.30 8.71 22.87
N MET A 161 -0.73 7.64 22.30
CA MET A 161 -0.98 7.18 20.93
C MET A 161 -1.62 5.79 20.88
N ALA A 162 -2.15 5.30 22.01
CA ALA A 162 -2.70 3.95 22.08
C ALA A 162 -3.83 3.73 21.06
N GLY A 163 -4.66 4.75 20.79
CA GLY A 163 -5.70 4.69 19.76
C GLY A 163 -5.14 4.49 18.36
N ALA A 164 -4.25 5.38 17.92
CA ALA A 164 -3.63 5.28 16.58
C ALA A 164 -2.87 3.96 16.38
N PHE A 165 -2.20 3.43 17.43
CA PHE A 165 -1.57 2.11 17.36
C PHE A 165 -2.57 0.95 17.37
N ALA A 166 -3.72 1.09 18.03
CA ALA A 166 -4.78 0.09 17.98
C ALA A 166 -5.35 -0.01 16.55
N ASP A 167 -5.64 1.14 15.93
CA ASP A 167 -6.10 1.21 14.55
C ASP A 167 -5.06 0.61 13.59
N CYS A 168 -3.78 1.00 13.71
CA CYS A 168 -2.71 0.38 12.92
C CYS A 168 -2.60 -1.12 13.13
N LYS A 169 -2.80 -1.61 14.36
CA LYS A 169 -2.73 -3.04 14.65
C LYS A 169 -3.86 -3.78 13.93
N GLU A 170 -5.07 -3.22 13.89
CA GLU A 170 -6.19 -3.78 13.14
C GLU A 170 -5.85 -3.83 11.65
N GLN A 171 -5.44 -2.71 11.05
CA GLN A 171 -5.07 -2.65 9.64
C GLN A 171 -3.97 -3.65 9.25
N TYR A 172 -2.88 -3.75 10.01
CA TYR A 172 -1.83 -4.74 9.72
C TYR A 172 -2.28 -6.20 9.97
N THR A 173 -3.28 -6.42 10.83
CA THR A 173 -3.89 -7.75 11.01
C THR A 173 -4.69 -8.13 9.77
N ASP A 174 -5.45 -7.20 9.22
CA ASP A 174 -6.20 -7.41 7.97
C ASP A 174 -5.25 -7.60 6.78
N ALA A 175 -4.18 -6.81 6.69
CA ALA A 175 -3.12 -7.00 5.70
C ALA A 175 -2.54 -8.43 5.77
N THR A 176 -2.33 -8.97 6.98
CA THR A 176 -1.87 -10.36 7.17
C THR A 176 -2.88 -11.38 6.65
N LEU A 177 -4.18 -11.15 6.86
CA LEU A 177 -5.23 -12.02 6.32
C LEU A 177 -5.31 -11.96 4.80
N ASN A 178 -5.21 -10.77 4.22
CA ASN A 178 -5.19 -10.56 2.78
C ASN A 178 -3.96 -11.23 2.13
N LEU A 179 -2.78 -11.14 2.74
CA LEU A 179 -1.58 -11.85 2.27
C LEU A 179 -1.75 -13.37 2.30
N LYS A 180 -2.39 -13.93 3.33
CA LYS A 180 -2.68 -15.38 3.38
C LYS A 180 -3.64 -15.80 2.27
N ARG A 181 -4.70 -15.04 2.04
CA ARG A 181 -5.64 -15.28 0.93
C ARG A 181 -4.94 -15.18 -0.43
N ALA A 182 -4.02 -14.24 -0.59
CA ALA A 182 -3.20 -14.15 -1.80
C ALA A 182 -2.36 -15.43 -1.98
N MET A 183 -1.69 -15.92 -0.93
CA MET A 183 -0.93 -17.18 -1.00
C MET A 183 -1.81 -18.39 -1.36
N ASP A 184 -3.02 -18.48 -0.80
CA ASP A 184 -3.95 -19.59 -1.06
C ASP A 184 -4.46 -19.59 -2.51
N ALA A 185 -4.47 -18.43 -3.18
CA ALA A 185 -4.88 -18.27 -4.58
C ALA A 185 -3.78 -18.65 -5.60
N ILE A 186 -2.51 -18.59 -5.21
CA ILE A 186 -1.35 -18.94 -6.06
C ILE A 186 -1.44 -20.36 -6.67
N PRO A 187 -1.65 -21.45 -5.88
CA PRO A 187 -1.70 -22.80 -6.43
C PRO A 187 -2.88 -23.01 -7.38
N LEU A 188 -3.93 -22.19 -7.27
CA LEU A 188 -5.10 -22.18 -8.16
C LEU A 188 -4.89 -21.32 -9.42
N ARG A 189 -3.74 -20.63 -9.52
CA ARG A 189 -3.46 -19.61 -10.56
C ARG A 189 -4.52 -18.52 -10.66
N ASP A 190 -5.18 -18.21 -9.55
CA ASP A 190 -6.16 -17.12 -9.50
C ASP A 190 -5.45 -15.78 -9.26
N LEU A 191 -4.81 -15.27 -10.33
CA LEU A 191 -4.09 -13.98 -10.29
C LEU A 191 -5.01 -12.79 -10.06
N GLY A 192 -6.30 -12.93 -10.37
CA GLY A 192 -7.32 -11.93 -10.04
C GLY A 192 -7.44 -11.76 -8.54
N THR A 193 -7.65 -12.85 -7.80
CA THR A 193 -7.68 -12.83 -6.34
C THR A 193 -6.35 -12.37 -5.75
N VAL A 194 -5.21 -12.85 -6.27
CA VAL A 194 -3.88 -12.39 -5.80
C VAL A 194 -3.75 -10.86 -5.90
N THR A 195 -4.10 -10.29 -7.04
CA THR A 195 -4.00 -8.84 -7.29
C THR A 195 -4.92 -8.03 -6.39
N VAL A 196 -6.18 -8.47 -6.22
CA VAL A 196 -7.15 -7.79 -5.34
C VAL A 196 -6.68 -7.83 -3.88
N MET A 197 -6.20 -8.99 -3.40
CA MET A 197 -5.72 -9.12 -2.03
C MET A 197 -4.46 -8.30 -1.78
N LEU A 198 -3.52 -8.25 -2.73
CA LEU A 198 -2.32 -7.40 -2.61
C LEU A 198 -2.65 -5.91 -2.66
N SER A 199 -3.64 -5.51 -3.44
CA SER A 199 -4.14 -4.13 -3.46
C SER A 199 -4.80 -3.76 -2.12
N ALA A 200 -5.53 -4.70 -1.51
CA ALA A 200 -6.10 -4.53 -0.18
C ALA A 200 -5.00 -4.33 0.88
N VAL A 201 -3.90 -5.11 0.82
CA VAL A 201 -2.73 -4.91 1.70
C VAL A 201 -2.18 -3.48 1.62
N MET A 202 -2.05 -2.92 0.41
CA MET A 202 -1.59 -1.53 0.26
C MET A 202 -2.57 -0.53 0.87
N ALA A 203 -3.88 -0.77 0.73
CA ALA A 203 -4.92 0.06 1.33
C ALA A 203 -4.88 -0.01 2.86
N ASP A 204 -4.77 -1.21 3.44
CA ASP A 204 -4.67 -1.44 4.87
C ASP A 204 -3.44 -0.70 5.46
N VAL A 205 -2.27 -0.86 4.82
CA VAL A 205 -1.04 -0.16 5.25
C VAL A 205 -1.19 1.35 5.14
N SER A 206 -1.78 1.84 4.05
CA SER A 206 -2.02 3.27 3.86
C SER A 206 -2.99 3.83 4.90
N ALA A 207 -4.02 3.08 5.28
CA ALA A 207 -4.97 3.46 6.31
C ALA A 207 -4.27 3.62 7.66
N CYS A 208 -3.41 2.66 8.04
CA CYS A 208 -2.55 2.79 9.21
C CYS A 208 -1.69 4.05 9.13
N GLU A 209 -0.94 4.25 8.04
CA GLU A 209 -0.07 5.42 7.90
C GLU A 209 -0.82 6.77 7.92
N SER A 210 -2.05 6.80 7.40
CA SER A 210 -2.89 8.01 7.37
C SER A 210 -3.32 8.45 8.77
N GLY A 211 -3.43 7.53 9.73
CA GLY A 211 -3.65 7.84 11.15
C GLY A 211 -2.49 8.62 11.79
N PHE A 212 -1.35 8.72 11.09
CA PHE A 212 -0.15 9.45 11.50
C PHE A 212 0.14 10.61 10.55
N ALA A 213 -0.83 11.04 9.71
CA ALA A 213 -0.62 12.05 8.66
C ALA A 213 -0.12 13.40 9.19
N ASP A 214 -0.60 13.84 10.36
CA ASP A 214 -0.12 15.08 11.01
C ASP A 214 1.39 15.02 11.35
N LEU A 215 1.97 13.82 11.42
CA LEU A 215 3.40 13.57 11.67
C LEU A 215 4.21 13.48 10.38
N LYS A 216 3.59 13.12 9.25
CA LYS A 216 4.24 13.16 7.92
C LYS A 216 4.63 14.59 7.54
N SER A 217 3.87 15.59 7.99
CA SER A 217 4.14 17.02 7.70
C SER A 217 5.23 17.67 8.54
N ALA A 218 5.53 17.15 9.73
CA ALA A 218 6.46 17.81 10.66
C ALA A 218 7.77 17.04 10.87
N SER A 219 7.96 15.87 10.23
CA SER A 219 9.25 15.17 10.20
C SER A 219 10.07 15.58 8.97
N PRO A 220 11.36 15.92 9.11
CA PRO A 220 12.27 16.11 7.95
C PRO A 220 12.45 14.84 7.11
N VAL A 221 11.96 13.70 7.59
CA VAL A 221 11.89 12.44 6.85
C VAL A 221 10.71 12.55 5.89
N GLY A 222 10.97 13.08 4.70
CA GLY A 222 10.01 13.10 3.59
C GLY A 222 9.45 11.71 3.27
N HIS A 223 8.42 11.68 2.43
CA HIS A 223 7.70 10.50 1.89
C HIS A 223 8.60 9.25 1.70
N SER A 224 8.89 8.51 2.76
CA SER A 224 9.58 7.23 2.68
C SER A 224 8.50 6.16 2.75
N GLU A 225 8.29 5.45 1.65
CA GLU A 225 7.37 4.30 1.65
C GLU A 225 7.85 3.25 2.67
N GLY A 226 6.92 2.73 3.46
CA GLY A 226 7.22 1.63 4.38
C GLY A 226 7.61 0.36 3.63
N LEU A 227 8.43 -0.49 4.27
CA LEU A 227 8.87 -1.74 3.64
C LEU A 227 7.73 -2.67 3.27
N VAL A 228 6.60 -2.66 4.00
CA VAL A 228 5.42 -3.45 3.65
C VAL A 228 4.81 -2.94 2.34
N THR A 229 4.66 -1.63 2.18
CA THR A 229 4.18 -0.99 0.93
C THR A 229 5.08 -1.35 -0.25
N ILE A 230 6.39 -1.18 -0.10
CA ILE A 230 7.37 -1.54 -1.14
C ILE A 230 7.26 -3.03 -1.51
N THR A 231 7.15 -3.92 -0.53
CA THR A 231 7.11 -5.37 -0.79
C THR A 231 5.77 -5.81 -1.41
N ALA A 232 4.65 -5.18 -1.03
CA ALA A 232 3.36 -5.37 -1.67
C ALA A 232 3.39 -4.89 -3.12
N SER A 233 4.00 -3.73 -3.40
CA SER A 233 4.21 -3.20 -4.74
C SER A 233 5.04 -4.16 -5.61
N ILE A 234 6.17 -4.66 -5.08
CA ILE A 234 6.99 -5.68 -5.74
C ILE A 234 6.13 -6.91 -6.11
N SER A 235 5.29 -7.37 -5.19
CA SER A 235 4.41 -8.53 -5.40
C SER A 235 3.38 -8.26 -6.52
N LEU A 236 2.79 -7.06 -6.57
CA LEU A 236 1.86 -6.64 -7.63
C LEU A 236 2.52 -6.54 -8.99
N SER A 237 3.71 -5.95 -9.07
CA SER A 237 4.48 -5.86 -10.32
C SER A 237 4.80 -7.25 -10.87
N ILE A 238 5.21 -8.18 -10.01
CA ILE A 238 5.48 -9.57 -10.41
C ILE A 238 4.18 -10.25 -10.87
N ALA A 239 3.09 -10.15 -10.10
CA ALA A 239 1.80 -10.73 -10.47
C ALA A 239 1.30 -10.24 -11.85
N SER A 240 1.45 -8.95 -12.11
CA SER A 240 1.03 -8.30 -13.36
C SER A 240 1.88 -8.71 -14.57
N SER A 241 3.07 -9.25 -14.35
CA SER A 241 3.96 -9.76 -15.42
C SER A 241 3.59 -11.16 -15.91
N ILE A 242 2.68 -11.85 -15.21
CA ILE A 242 2.30 -13.23 -15.51
C ILE A 242 1.14 -13.21 -16.52
N PRO A 243 1.26 -13.90 -17.68
CA PRO A 243 0.16 -13.99 -18.64
C PRO A 243 -1.06 -14.72 -18.07
N ASN A 244 -2.25 -14.21 -18.41
CA ASN A 244 -3.54 -14.87 -18.13
C ASN A 244 -3.77 -16.10 -19.02
#